data_AF-M3IMB0-F1
#
_entry.id   AF-M3IMB0-F1
#
_cell.length_a   1.000
_cell.length_b   1.000
_cell.length_c   1.000
_cell.angle_alpha   90.00
_cell.angle_beta   90.00
_cell.angle_gamma   90.00
#
_symmetry.space_group_name_H-M   'P 1'
#
loop_
_entity.id
_entity.type
_entity.pdbx_description
1 polymer ?
#
loop_
_entity_poly.entity_id
_entity_poly.type
_entity_poly.pdbx_seq_one_letter_code
_entity_poly.pdbx_strand_id
1 'polypeptide(L)' 'MAQGVSGSVVDRGSILNFIPYLSQGLRLSFQDMGYKSIPEIHKALRDGKLRFERRSESAQAQGSVHGLYSFSAPTMRAE' A
#
# COMPACT_ATOMS: atom_id res chain seq x y z
N MET A 1 -5.46 31.85 -12.90
CA MET A 1 -5.59 30.44 -13.35
C MET A 1 -5.69 29.60 -12.08
N ALA A 2 -6.77 28.83 -11.88
CA ALA A 2 -6.89 27.95 -10.72
C ALA A 2 -6.27 26.57 -11.04
N GLN A 3 -5.43 26.05 -10.14
CA GLN A 3 -4.75 24.74 -10.26
C GLN A 3 -5.36 23.67 -9.34
N GLY A 4 -6.37 24.04 -8.55
CA GLY A 4 -7.02 23.18 -7.56
C GLY A 4 -8.50 22.94 -7.86
N VAL A 5 -9.00 21.84 -7.32
CA VAL A 5 -10.43 21.48 -7.31
C VAL A 5 -10.90 21.33 -5.87
N SER A 6 -12.14 21.71 -5.59
CA SER A 6 -12.79 21.44 -4.30
C SER A 6 -13.49 20.07 -4.32
N GLY A 7 -13.29 19.26 -3.29
CA GLY A 7 -13.94 17.97 -3.14
C GLY A 7 -14.01 17.53 -1.67
N SER A 8 -14.78 16.48 -1.41
CA SER A 8 -14.94 15.87 -0.08
C SER A 8 -14.41 14.43 -0.07
N VAL A 9 -13.88 13.97 1.06
CA VAL A 9 -13.35 12.62 1.26
C VAL A 9 -14.07 11.96 2.43
N VAL A 10 -14.31 10.64 2.34
CA VAL A 10 -14.94 9.84 3.41
C VAL A 10 -14.03 9.77 4.63
N ASP A 11 -14.62 9.81 5.82
CA ASP A 11 -13.91 9.64 7.09
C ASP A 11 -13.17 8.27 7.14
N ARG A 12 -11.97 8.29 7.73
CA ARG A 12 -11.09 7.14 7.88
C ARG A 12 -10.85 6.77 9.36
N GLY A 13 -11.48 7.47 10.29
CA GLY A 13 -11.32 7.27 11.72
C GLY A 13 -10.05 7.93 12.28
N SER A 14 -9.73 7.60 13.53
CA SER A 14 -8.65 8.24 14.28
C SER A 14 -7.25 7.92 13.72
N ILE A 15 -6.41 8.95 13.64
CA ILE A 15 -4.98 8.84 13.28
C ILE A 15 -4.24 7.90 14.24
N LEU A 16 -4.64 7.87 15.52
CA LEU A 16 -4.05 7.00 16.53
C LEU A 16 -4.21 5.51 16.19
N ASN A 17 -5.23 5.14 15.42
CA ASN A 17 -5.43 3.78 14.94
C ASN A 17 -4.83 3.58 13.54
N PHE A 18 -4.96 4.58 12.68
CA PHE A 18 -4.52 4.51 11.29
C PHE A 18 -2.99 4.42 11.16
N ILE A 19 -2.23 5.19 11.94
CA ILE A 19 -0.76 5.20 11.87
C ILE A 19 -0.14 3.86 12.31
N PRO A 20 -0.53 3.25 13.45
CA PRO A 20 -0.05 1.92 13.80
C PRO A 20 -0.38 0.85 12.76
N TYR A 21 -1.57 0.90 12.15
CA TYR A 21 -1.94 0.00 11.06
C TYR A 21 -0.99 0.13 9.87
N LEU A 22 -0.73 1.36 9.40
CA LEU A 22 0.20 1.59 8.29
C LEU A 22 1.61 1.11 8.63
N SER A 23 2.05 1.37 9.85
CA SER A 23 3.36 0.93 10.35
C SER A 23 3.47 -0.60 10.37
N GLN A 24 2.41 -1.31 10.75
CA GLN A 24 2.37 -2.78 10.72
C GLN A 24 2.37 -3.32 9.29
N GLY A 25 1.58 -2.72 8.39
CA GLY A 25 1.59 -3.07 6.97
C GLY A 25 2.99 -2.95 6.36
N LEU A 26 3.70 -1.85 6.64
CA LEU A 26 5.08 -1.66 6.19
C LEU A 26 6.03 -2.72 6.75
N ARG A 27 5.92 -3.09 8.04
CA ARG A 27 6.74 -4.16 8.62
C ARG A 27 6.53 -5.50 7.93
N LEU A 28 5.28 -5.86 7.64
CA LEU A 28 4.94 -7.08 6.91
C LEU A 28 5.50 -7.05 5.48
N SER A 29 5.37 -5.92 4.77
CA SER A 29 5.97 -5.78 3.45
C SER A 29 7.50 -5.92 3.47
N PHE A 30 8.15 -5.43 4.51
CA PHE A 30 9.60 -5.59 4.70
C PHE A 30 9.98 -7.05 4.92
N GLN A 31 9.19 -7.79 5.70
CA GLN A 31 9.35 -9.22 5.88
C GLN A 31 9.17 -9.98 4.55
N ASP A 32 8.14 -9.68 3.77
CA ASP A 32 7.88 -10.33 2.48
C ASP A 32 9.02 -10.08 1.48
N MET A 33 9.60 -8.88 1.49
CA MET A 33 10.78 -8.55 0.67
C MET A 33 12.09 -9.13 1.24
N GLY A 34 12.10 -9.59 2.49
CA GLY A 34 13.27 -10.17 3.14
C GLY A 34 14.27 -9.18 3.73
N TYR A 35 13.84 -7.96 4.07
CA TYR A 35 14.71 -6.91 4.64
C TYR A 35 14.20 -6.40 5.98
N LYS A 36 15.10 -6.01 6.88
CA LYS A 36 14.76 -5.62 8.25
C LYS A 36 14.68 -4.12 8.45
N SER A 37 15.21 -3.33 7.52
CA SER A 37 15.30 -1.88 7.69
C SER A 37 15.39 -1.11 6.36
N ILE A 38 15.05 0.18 6.41
CA ILE A 38 15.11 1.07 5.24
C ILE A 38 16.55 1.17 4.68
N PRO A 39 17.61 1.35 5.50
CA PRO A 39 18.98 1.36 4.99
C PRO A 39 19.37 0.07 4.27
N GLU A 40 18.88 -1.08 4.73
CA GLU A 40 19.15 -2.38 4.12
C GLU A 40 18.48 -2.50 2.73
N ILE A 41 17.20 -2.12 2.61
CA ILE A 41 16.51 -2.06 1.30
C ILE A 41 17.22 -1.12 0.35
N HIS A 42 17.61 0.08 0.81
CA HIS A 42 18.32 1.04 -0.03
C HIS A 42 19.70 0.52 -0.49
N LYS A 43 20.41 -0.22 0.37
CA LYS A 43 21.64 -0.88 -0.01
C LYS A 43 21.38 -1.97 -1.05
N ALA A 44 20.39 -2.84 -0.82
CA ALA A 44 20.04 -3.90 -1.75
C ALA A 44 19.60 -3.39 -3.13
N LEU A 45 18.93 -2.23 -3.17
CA LEU A 45 18.60 -1.52 -4.40
C LEU A 45 19.87 -1.10 -5.17
N ARG A 46 20.79 -0.39 -4.50
CA ARG A 46 22.04 0.08 -5.12
C ARG A 46 22.97 -1.06 -5.53
N ASP A 47 23.00 -2.13 -4.75
CA ASP A 47 23.78 -3.34 -5.01
C ASP A 47 23.14 -4.23 -6.11
N GLY A 48 21.94 -3.89 -6.62
CA GLY A 48 21.23 -4.65 -7.65
C GLY A 48 20.61 -5.98 -7.16
N LYS A 49 20.56 -6.21 -5.85
CA LYS A 49 19.99 -7.40 -5.21
C LYS A 49 18.47 -7.33 -5.11
N LEU A 50 17.91 -6.14 -4.92
CA LEU A 50 16.46 -5.92 -4.96
C LEU A 50 15.97 -6.00 -6.41
N ARG A 51 14.98 -6.86 -6.66
CA ARG A 51 14.42 -7.11 -8.00
C ARG A 51 13.05 -6.48 -8.12
N PHE A 52 12.72 -6.02 -9.32
CA PHE A 52 11.43 -5.43 -9.66
C PHE A 52 10.89 -6.09 -10.92
N GLU A 53 9.57 -6.15 -11.02
CA GLU A 53 8.85 -6.66 -12.18
C GLU A 53 7.90 -5.59 -12.70
N ARG A 54 7.85 -5.40 -14.02
CA ARG A 54 6.91 -4.44 -14.63
C ARG A 54 5.57 -5.12 -14.80
N ARG A 55 4.49 -4.41 -14.44
CA ARG A 55 3.12 -4.94 -14.58
C ARG A 55 2.40 -4.24 -15.72
N SER A 56 1.92 -5.02 -16.70
CA SER A 56 0.99 -4.56 -17.73
C SER A 56 -0.35 -4.13 -17.11
N GLU A 57 -1.17 -3.38 -17.85
CA GLU A 57 -2.49 -2.97 -17.39
C GLU A 57 -3.37 -4.17 -17.01
N SER A 58 -3.36 -5.23 -17.81
CA SER A 58 -4.09 -6.48 -17.51
C SER A 58 -3.58 -7.13 -16.22
N ALA A 59 -2.26 -7.15 -15.99
CA ALA A 59 -1.69 -7.71 -14.77
C ALA A 59 -2.04 -6.87 -13.52
N GLN A 60 -2.24 -5.55 -13.66
CA GLN A 60 -2.71 -4.69 -12.57
C GLN A 60 -4.19 -4.90 -12.28
N ALA A 61 -5.01 -5.02 -13.33
CA ALA A 61 -6.43 -5.35 -13.21
C ALA A 61 -6.63 -6.69 -12.49
N GLN A 62 -5.88 -7.72 -12.88
CA GLN A 62 -5.87 -9.03 -12.20
C GLN A 62 -5.28 -8.98 -10.79
N GLY A 63 -4.34 -8.07 -10.50
CA GLY A 63 -3.77 -7.92 -9.16
C GLY A 63 -4.74 -7.36 -8.12
N SER A 64 -5.81 -6.70 -8.58
CA SER A 64 -6.83 -6.09 -7.73
C SER A 64 -8.01 -7.03 -7.53
N VAL A 65 -8.98 -6.66 -6.68
CA VAL A 65 -10.22 -7.43 -6.53
C VAL A 65 -11.00 -7.42 -7.86
N HIS A 66 -11.28 -8.60 -8.42
CA HIS A 66 -11.99 -8.76 -9.70
C HIS A 66 -12.79 -10.06 -9.75
N GLY A 67 -13.80 -10.13 -10.63
CA GLY A 67 -14.57 -11.37 -10.89
C GLY A 67 -15.61 -11.75 -9.83
N LEU A 68 -16.17 -10.79 -9.08
CA LEU A 68 -17.13 -11.03 -8.00
C LEU A 68 -18.50 -10.44 -8.32
N TYR A 69 -19.59 -11.07 -7.82
CA TYR A 69 -20.94 -10.50 -7.87
C TYR A 69 -21.11 -9.30 -6.92
N SER A 70 -20.48 -9.36 -5.73
CA SER A 70 -20.42 -8.23 -4.79
C SER A 70 -19.14 -8.27 -3.95
N PHE A 71 -18.66 -7.11 -3.51
CA PHE A 71 -17.49 -6.94 -2.64
C PHE A 71 -17.69 -5.71 -1.75
N SER A 72 -17.28 -5.83 -0.48
CA SER A 72 -17.23 -4.70 0.46
C SER A 72 -15.81 -4.57 1.00
N ALA A 73 -15.22 -3.39 0.84
CA ALA A 73 -13.87 -3.15 1.31
C ALA A 73 -13.80 -3.19 2.84
N PRO A 74 -12.78 -3.85 3.42
CA PRO A 74 -12.62 -3.84 4.87
C PRO A 74 -12.42 -2.40 5.36
N THR A 75 -13.22 -2.01 6.34
CA THR A 75 -13.05 -0.73 7.02
C THR A 75 -12.13 -0.95 8.22
N MET A 76 -11.16 -0.06 8.45
CA MET A 76 -10.45 0.00 9.73
C MET A 76 -11.41 0.51 10.80
N ARG A 77 -12.27 -0.37 11.31
CA ARG A 77 -12.98 -0.12 12.56
C ARG A 77 -12.03 -0.55 13.67
N ALA A 78 -11.35 0.42 14.26
CA ALA A 78 -11.19 0.35 15.70
C ALA A 78 -12.60 0.47 16.28
N GLU A 79 -12.89 -0.36 17.28
CA GLU A 79 -14.17 -0.48 17.97
C GLU A 79 -14.96 0.84 18.09
#